data_AF-A0A2T0W6L5-F1
#
_entry.id   AF-A0A2T0W6L5-F1
#
_cell.length_a   1.000
_cell.length_b   1.000
_cell.length_c   1.000
_cell.angle_alpha   90.00
_cell.angle_beta   90.00
_cell.angle_gamma   90.00
#
_symmetry.space_group_name_H-M   'P 1'
#
loop_
_entity.id
_entity.type
_entity.pdbx_description
1 polymer ?
#
loop_
_entity_poly.entity_id
_entity_poly.type
_entity_poly.pdbx_seq_one_letter_code
_entity_poly.pdbx_strand_id
1 'polypeptide(L)'
;AKVMDLIDLRAKWEAFGWQVIDIEKGNDMAAVVAGLGKAKSLTGNGKPVLILLHTEMGYGVDFMAGTHKWHGVAPNDEQLENALGQLEETLGDY
;
A
#
# COMPACT_ATOMS: atom_id res chain seq x y z
N ALA A 1 -13.70 -22.51 4.03
CA ALA A 1 -12.76 -22.41 5.17
C ALA A 1 -12.79 -20.97 5.69
N LYS A 2 -12.73 -20.77 7.01
CA LYS A 2 -12.66 -19.41 7.60
C LYS A 2 -11.22 -18.92 7.51
N VAL A 3 -10.99 -17.77 6.89
CA VAL A 3 -9.66 -17.12 6.89
C VAL A 3 -9.37 -16.63 8.30
N MET A 4 -8.20 -16.97 8.84
CA MET A 4 -7.77 -16.50 10.15
C MET A 4 -7.26 -15.06 10.05
N ASP A 5 -7.57 -14.26 11.07
CA ASP A 5 -7.08 -12.89 11.18
C ASP A 5 -5.56 -12.86 11.34
N LEU A 6 -4.93 -11.83 10.77
CA LEU A 6 -3.49 -11.57 10.87
C LEU A 6 -3.08 -10.94 12.20
N ILE A 7 -4.06 -10.54 13.03
CA ILE A 7 -3.88 -9.90 14.33
C ILE A 7 -2.95 -8.68 14.23
N ASP A 8 -2.26 -8.32 15.32
CA ASP A 8 -1.29 -7.22 15.32
C ASP A 8 -0.02 -7.63 14.54
N LEU A 9 0.07 -7.16 13.30
CA LEU A 9 1.23 -7.37 12.44
C LEU A 9 2.50 -6.74 13.01
N ARG A 10 2.42 -5.56 13.62
CA ARG A 10 3.57 -4.87 14.22
C ARG A 10 4.16 -5.72 15.33
N ALA A 11 3.34 -6.12 16.31
CA ALA A 11 3.78 -6.94 17.43
C ALA A 11 4.38 -8.27 16.96
N LYS A 12 3.78 -8.89 15.93
CA LYS A 12 4.30 -10.12 15.32
C LYS A 12 5.72 -9.96 14.79
N TRP A 13 5.99 -8.89 14.03
CA TRP A 13 7.32 -8.65 13.46
C TRP A 13 8.35 -8.21 14.50
N GLU A 14 7.94 -7.39 15.47
CA GLU A 14 8.80 -7.00 16.59
C GLU A 14 9.23 -8.22 17.43
N ALA A 15 8.36 -9.22 17.60
CA ALA A 15 8.70 -10.48 18.26
C ALA A 15 9.78 -11.29 17.51
N PHE A 16 9.90 -11.13 16.19
CA PHE A 16 10.99 -11.68 15.39
C PHE A 16 12.24 -10.79 15.34
N GLY A 17 12.29 -9.73 16.17
CA GLY A 17 13.45 -8.85 16.29
C GLY A 17 13.55 -7.76 15.22
N TRP A 18 12.49 -7.55 14.42
CA TRP A 18 12.46 -6.49 13.42
C TRP A 18 12.20 -5.12 14.05
N GLN A 19 12.77 -4.09 13.46
CA GLN A 19 12.37 -2.71 13.71
C GLN A 19 11.21 -2.35 12.78
N VAL A 20 10.01 -2.16 13.32
CA VAL A 20 8.82 -1.85 12.53
C VAL A 20 8.54 -0.34 12.56
N ILE A 21 8.34 0.27 11.39
CA ILE A 21 7.85 1.64 11.25
C ILE A 21 6.57 1.66 10.44
N ASP A 22 5.63 2.54 10.79
CA ASP A 22 4.41 2.76 10.00
C ASP A 22 4.59 3.90 9.00
N ILE A 23 3.93 3.76 7.86
CA ILE A 23 3.60 4.87 6.97
C ILE A 23 2.08 4.87 6.82
N GLU A 24 1.39 5.72 7.59
CA GLU A 24 -0.08 5.79 7.68
C GLU A 24 -0.75 6.25 6.38
N LYS A 25 -0.06 7.07 5.59
CA LYS A 25 -0.54 7.61 4.32
C LYS A 25 0.20 6.95 3.15
N GLY A 26 -0.02 5.65 2.94
CA GLY A 26 0.74 4.88 1.94
C GLY A 26 0.39 5.20 0.48
N ASN A 27 -0.74 5.88 0.22
CA ASN A 27 -1.09 6.40 -1.09
C ASN A 27 -0.65 7.87 -1.32
N ASP A 28 0.10 8.46 -0.39
CA ASP A 28 0.70 9.79 -0.50
C ASP A 28 2.21 9.65 -0.78
N MET A 29 2.64 10.07 -1.98
CA MET A 29 4.03 9.92 -2.40
C MET A 29 5.03 10.68 -1.53
N ALA A 30 4.66 11.83 -0.98
CA ALA A 30 5.55 12.57 -0.08
C ALA A 30 5.73 11.83 1.24
N ALA A 31 4.66 11.24 1.78
CA ALA A 31 4.71 10.42 2.99
C ALA A 31 5.55 9.15 2.77
N VAL A 32 5.39 8.49 1.62
CA VAL A 32 6.18 7.29 1.26
C VAL A 32 7.66 7.61 1.16
N VAL A 33 8.04 8.68 0.45
CA VAL A 33 9.45 9.08 0.31
C VAL A 33 10.07 9.43 1.67
N ALA A 34 9.36 10.18 2.51
CA ALA A 34 9.82 10.50 3.85
C ALA A 34 9.99 9.24 4.72
N GLY A 35 9.04 8.32 4.66
CA GLY A 35 9.09 7.05 5.38
C GLY A 35 10.22 6.13 4.93
N LEU A 36 10.50 6.06 3.62
CA LEU A 36 11.67 5.36 3.07
C LEU A 36 12.99 5.99 3.56
N GLY A 37 13.06 7.32 3.61
CA GLY A 37 14.20 8.04 4.19
C GLY A 37 14.45 7.66 5.64
N LYS A 38 13.38 7.62 6.45
CA LYS A 38 13.43 7.16 7.85
C LYS A 38 13.87 5.70 7.94
N ALA A 39 13.29 4.80 7.14
CA ALA A 39 13.67 3.39 7.12
C ALA A 39 15.16 3.21 6.83
N LYS A 40 15.68 3.93 5.83
CA LYS A 40 17.10 3.91 5.47
C LYS A 40 18.00 4.35 6.62
N SER A 41 17.63 5.41 7.37
CA SER A 41 18.41 5.87 8.53
C SER A 41 18.49 4.86 9.68
N LEU A 42 17.57 3.89 9.71
CA LEU A 42 17.51 2.84 10.74
C LEU A 42 18.32 1.59 10.37
N THR A 43 18.75 1.48 9.10
CA THR A 43 19.61 0.38 8.64
C THR A 43 21.01 0.45 9.25
N GLY A 44 21.77 -0.65 9.19
CA GLY A 44 23.14 -0.72 9.72
C GLY A 44 23.25 -0.93 11.24
N ASN A 45 22.12 -1.02 11.95
CA ASN A 45 22.08 -1.18 13.41
C ASN A 45 21.89 -2.64 13.88
N GLY A 46 22.19 -3.62 13.02
CA GLY A 46 22.08 -5.05 13.35
C GLY A 46 20.66 -5.61 13.44
N LYS A 47 19.64 -4.82 13.10
CA LYS A 47 18.23 -5.26 13.01
C LYS A 47 17.67 -4.99 11.60
N PRO A 48 16.86 -5.91 11.04
CA PRO A 48 16.12 -5.62 9.81
C PRO A 48 15.01 -4.61 10.08
N VAL A 49 14.65 -3.82 9.06
CA VAL A 49 13.60 -2.80 9.14
C VAL A 49 12.41 -3.24 8.30
N LEU A 50 11.22 -3.22 8.89
CA LEU A 50 9.94 -3.43 8.19
C LEU A 50 9.17 -2.12 8.15
N ILE A 51 8.65 -1.80 6.97
CA ILE A 51 7.71 -0.71 6.77
C ILE A 51 6.31 -1.33 6.70
N LEU A 52 5.47 -1.04 7.68
CA LEU A 52 4.05 -1.35 7.63
C LEU A 52 3.37 -0.18 6.89
N LEU A 53 3.14 -0.39 5.59
CA LEU A 53 2.62 0.62 4.69
C LEU A 53 1.09 0.49 4.62
N HIS A 54 0.37 1.54 5.04
CA HIS A 54 -1.09 1.54 5.07
C HIS A 54 -1.62 2.07 3.74
N THR A 55 -2.24 1.20 2.95
CA THR A 55 -2.76 1.53 1.62
C THR A 55 -4.23 1.17 1.49
N GLU A 56 -4.88 1.81 0.52
CA GLU A 56 -6.19 1.42 0.04
C GLU A 56 -6.05 0.65 -1.29
N MET A 57 -6.58 -0.56 -1.34
CA MET A 57 -6.60 -1.34 -2.56
C MET A 57 -7.62 -0.73 -3.53
N GLY A 58 -7.21 -0.51 -4.78
CA GLY A 58 -8.03 0.20 -5.78
C GLY A 58 -8.06 1.71 -5.61
N TYR A 59 -7.14 2.29 -4.81
CA TYR A 59 -7.04 3.74 -4.59
C TYR A 59 -7.05 4.54 -5.90
N GLY A 60 -7.83 5.62 -5.94
CA GLY A 60 -7.98 6.49 -7.11
C GLY A 60 -9.09 6.10 -8.07
N VAL A 61 -9.74 4.95 -7.88
CA VAL A 61 -10.90 4.51 -8.69
C VAL A 61 -12.04 4.08 -7.78
N ASP A 62 -13.13 4.84 -7.78
CA ASP A 62 -14.26 4.72 -6.84
C ASP A 62 -14.88 3.32 -6.77
N PHE A 63 -15.07 2.65 -7.90
CA PHE A 63 -15.70 1.33 -7.98
C PHE A 63 -14.71 0.19 -7.68
N MET A 64 -13.41 0.50 -7.62
CA MET A 64 -12.36 -0.45 -7.25
C MET A 64 -11.90 -0.31 -5.79
N ALA A 65 -11.95 0.90 -5.24
CA ALA A 65 -11.52 1.20 -3.90
C ALA A 65 -12.32 0.41 -2.84
N GLY A 66 -11.62 -0.14 -1.85
CA GLY A 66 -12.24 -0.75 -0.67
C GLY A 66 -12.92 -2.12 -0.90
N THR A 67 -12.76 -2.74 -2.07
CA THR A 67 -13.41 -4.03 -2.38
C THR A 67 -12.45 -5.09 -2.93
N HIS A 68 -12.50 -6.29 -2.35
CA HIS A 68 -11.71 -7.46 -2.78
C HIS A 68 -12.03 -7.95 -4.20
N LYS A 69 -13.17 -7.53 -4.78
CA LYS A 69 -13.62 -7.94 -6.12
C LYS A 69 -12.54 -7.71 -7.18
N TRP A 70 -11.80 -6.62 -7.07
CA TRP A 70 -10.82 -6.19 -8.07
C TRP A 70 -9.40 -6.72 -7.82
N HIS A 71 -9.23 -7.65 -6.89
CA HIS A 71 -7.91 -8.27 -6.63
C HIS A 71 -7.36 -9.04 -7.84
N GLY A 72 -8.24 -9.60 -8.69
CA GLY A 72 -7.83 -10.40 -9.85
C GLY A 72 -8.83 -10.37 -11.01
N VAL A 73 -9.74 -9.40 -11.03
CA VAL A 73 -10.73 -9.24 -12.10
C VAL A 73 -10.28 -8.08 -12.99
N ALA A 74 -10.20 -8.31 -14.30
CA ALA A 74 -9.90 -7.26 -15.26
C ALA A 74 -11.15 -6.39 -15.52
N PRO A 75 -11.01 -5.05 -15.64
CA PRO A 75 -12.11 -4.19 -16.07
C PRO A 75 -12.47 -4.46 -17.54
N ASN A 76 -13.74 -4.26 -17.89
CA ASN A 76 -14.17 -4.18 -19.29
C ASN A 76 -13.86 -2.80 -19.89
N ASP A 77 -14.14 -2.60 -21.18
CA ASP A 77 -13.82 -1.35 -21.89
C ASP A 77 -14.48 -0.10 -21.26
N GLU A 78 -15.74 -0.20 -20.83
CA GLU A 78 -16.45 0.90 -20.16
C GLU A 78 -15.83 1.24 -18.80
N GLN A 79 -15.45 0.21 -18.03
CA GLN A 79 -14.80 0.37 -16.74
C GLN A 79 -13.38 0.91 -16.88
N LEU A 80 -12.67 0.55 -17.95
CA LEU A 80 -11.36 1.09 -18.27
C LEU A 80 -11.44 2.60 -18.54
N GLU A 81 -12.34 3.02 -19.43
CA GLU A 81 -12.55 4.43 -19.76
C GLU A 81 -12.92 5.23 -18.50
N ASN A 82 -13.84 4.70 -17.69
CA ASN A 82 -14.24 5.31 -16.43
C ASN A 82 -13.06 5.43 -15.44
N ALA A 83 -12.30 4.35 -15.24
CA ALA A 83 -11.18 4.33 -14.30
C ALA A 83 -10.07 5.31 -14.72
N LEU A 84 -9.72 5.35 -16.00
CA LEU A 84 -8.72 6.29 -16.52
C LEU A 84 -9.18 7.74 -16.32
N GLY A 85 -10.47 8.02 -16.51
CA GLY A 85 -11.04 9.35 -16.26
C GLY A 85 -11.01 9.81 -14.80
N GLN A 86 -10.77 8.92 -13.84
CA GLN A 86 -10.63 9.25 -12.41
C GLN A 86 -9.18 9.51 -11.98
N LEU A 87 -8.21 9.05 -12.77
CA LEU A 87 -6.78 9.13 -12.44
C LEU A 87 -6.16 10.40 -13.02
N GLU A 88 -5.23 10.98 -12.27
CA GLU A 88 -4.46 12.13 -12.76
C GLU A 88 -3.51 11.68 -13.88
N GLU A 89 -3.69 12.26 -15.06
CA GLU A 89 -2.81 12.03 -16.20
C GLU A 89 -1.48 12.76 -15.98
N THR A 90 -0.39 12.01 -15.94
CA THR A 90 0.95 12.56 -15.61
C THR A 90 1.89 12.68 -16.80
N LEU A 91 1.65 11.95 -17.90
CA LEU A 91 2.58 11.85 -19.02
C LEU A 91 1.97 12.06 -20.41
N GLY A 92 0.66 12.32 -20.53
CA GLY A 92 0.05 12.59 -21.84
C GLY A 92 0.02 11.38 -22.78
N ASP A 93 0.20 10.18 -22.24
CA ASP A 93 0.51 8.95 -22.98
C ASP A 93 -0.70 8.03 -23.21
N TYR A 94 -1.90 8.51 -22.84
CA TYR A 94 -3.17 7.78 -22.98
C TYR A 94 -4.19 8.52 -23.86
#